data_AF-A0A1H8EP67-F1
#
_entry.id   AF-A0A1H8EP67-F1
#
_cell.length_a   1.000
_cell.length_b   1.000
_cell.length_c   1.000
_cell.angle_alpha   90.00
_cell.angle_beta   90.00
_cell.angle_gamma   90.00
#
_symmetry.space_group_name_H-M   'P 1'
#
loop_
_entity.id
_entity.type
_entity.pdbx_description
1 polymer ?
#
loop_
_entity_poly.entity_id
_entity_poly.type
_entity_poly.pdbx_seq_one_letter_code
_entity_poly.pdbx_strand_id
1 'polypeptide(L)'
;METRLEVFKNAARLLSRMGFSAIAEPSFTPVGQTRTVIALVTDASPVIVGYAITSVTSDPEEYLPESSFKIRKTKSWELGEPRVAYW
;
A
#
# COMPACT_ATOMS: atom_id res chain seq x y z
N MET A 1 -18.34 5.32 9.14
CA MET A 1 -17.62 4.07 8.84
C MET A 1 -16.71 4.37 7.66
N GLU A 2 -15.41 4.18 7.81
CA GLU A 2 -14.43 4.44 6.74
C GLU A 2 -14.35 3.23 5.81
N THR A 3 -14.10 3.45 4.52
CA THR A 3 -13.86 2.34 3.59
C THR A 3 -12.36 2.05 3.47
N ARG A 4 -11.99 0.78 3.21
CA ARG A 4 -10.58 0.40 2.97
C ARG A 4 -9.92 1.25 1.87
N LEU A 5 -10.69 1.60 0.82
CA LEU A 5 -10.21 2.47 -0.25
C LEU A 5 -9.92 3.91 0.23
N GLU A 6 -10.78 4.48 1.09
CA GLU A 6 -10.55 5.81 1.65
C GLU A 6 -9.33 5.83 2.57
N VAL A 7 -9.22 4.85 3.47
CA VAL A 7 -8.06 4.71 4.38
C VAL A 7 -6.77 4.56 3.57
N PHE A 8 -6.75 3.69 2.55
CA PHE A 8 -5.57 3.51 1.71
C PHE A 8 -5.24 4.74 0.88
N LYS A 9 -6.24 5.49 0.40
CA LYS A 9 -6.01 6.78 -0.28
C LYS A 9 -5.38 7.81 0.66
N ASN A 10 -5.83 7.86 1.92
CA ASN A 10 -5.27 8.78 2.92
C ASN A 10 -3.86 8.37 3.32
N ALA A 11 -3.62 7.08 3.55
CA ALA A 11 -2.29 6.54 3.81
C ALA A 11 -1.34 6.80 2.63
N ALA A 12 -1.77 6.58 1.39
CA ALA A 12 -0.98 6.89 0.20
C ALA A 12 -0.61 8.38 0.14
N ARG A 13 -1.55 9.30 0.42
CA ARG A 13 -1.27 10.75 0.48
C ARG A 13 -0.24 11.09 1.54
N LEU A 14 -0.32 10.47 2.72
CA LEU A 14 0.67 10.67 3.79
C LEU A 14 2.06 10.16 3.38
N LEU A 15 2.13 8.94 2.85
CA LEU A 15 3.37 8.34 2.34
C LEU A 15 4.02 9.19 1.24
N SER A 16 3.23 9.72 0.30
CA SER A 16 3.75 10.64 -0.73
C SER A 16 4.31 11.94 -0.15
N ARG A 17 3.72 12.48 0.92
CA ARG A 17 4.28 13.64 1.64
C ARG A 17 5.58 13.31 2.37
N MET A 18 5.77 12.05 2.75
CA MET A 18 7.01 11.54 3.36
C MET A 18 8.09 11.18 2.31
N GLY A 19 7.78 11.28 1.02
CA GLY A 19 8.73 11.03 -0.08
C GLY A 19 8.62 9.65 -0.74
N PHE A 20 7.62 8.83 -0.38
CA PHE A 20 7.41 7.49 -0.95
C PHE A 20 6.48 7.51 -2.17
N SER A 21 6.74 6.63 -3.13
CA SER A 21 5.88 6.40 -4.30
C SER A 21 4.66 5.54 -3.93
N ALA A 22 3.59 6.17 -3.45
CA ALA A 22 2.41 5.47 -2.93
C ALA A 22 1.12 5.75 -3.73
N ILE A 23 0.31 4.70 -3.96
CA ILE A 23 -1.03 4.82 -4.56
C ILE A 23 -1.97 3.76 -3.96
N ALA A 24 -3.24 4.10 -3.81
CA ALA A 24 -4.29 3.11 -3.55
C ALA A 24 -4.85 2.58 -4.88
N GLU A 25 -4.61 1.31 -5.16
CA GLU A 25 -5.10 0.59 -6.34
C GLU A 25 -6.42 -0.11 -6.00
N PRO A 26 -7.57 0.34 -6.53
CA PRO A 26 -8.88 -0.24 -6.21
C PRO A 26 -9.14 -1.62 -6.82
N SER A 27 -8.34 -2.08 -7.79
CA SER A 27 -8.58 -3.35 -8.49
C SER A 27 -7.27 -4.10 -8.78
N PHE A 28 -6.45 -4.28 -7.75
CA PHE A 28 -5.22 -5.07 -7.83
C PHE A 28 -5.54 -6.55 -7.91
N THR A 29 -4.95 -7.30 -8.83
CA THR A 29 -5.08 -8.76 -8.91
C THR A 29 -3.81 -9.42 -8.38
N PRO A 30 -3.83 -10.02 -7.16
CA PRO A 30 -2.68 -10.74 -6.64
C PRO A 30 -2.32 -11.93 -7.53
N VAL A 31 -1.01 -12.23 -7.64
CA VAL A 31 -0.56 -13.37 -8.43
C VAL A 31 -1.11 -14.67 -7.84
N GLY A 32 -1.72 -15.48 -8.69
CA GLY A 32 -2.37 -16.74 -8.27
C GLY A 32 -3.79 -16.57 -7.72
N GLN A 33 -4.34 -15.36 -7.71
CA GLN A 33 -5.74 -15.11 -7.35
C GLN A 33 -6.56 -14.69 -8.58
N THR A 34 -7.85 -15.03 -8.57
CA THR A 34 -8.81 -14.68 -9.64
C THR A 34 -9.62 -13.43 -9.32
N ARG A 35 -9.71 -13.03 -8.05
CA ARG A 35 -10.45 -11.85 -7.60
C ARG A 35 -9.51 -10.67 -7.40
N THR A 36 -10.02 -9.47 -7.71
CA THR A 36 -9.33 -8.21 -7.41
C THR A 36 -9.53 -7.82 -5.96
N VAL A 37 -8.55 -7.10 -5.42
CA VAL A 37 -8.54 -6.52 -4.07
C VAL A 37 -8.17 -5.04 -4.13
N ILE A 38 -8.48 -4.31 -3.07
CA ILE A 38 -7.97 -2.95 -2.88
C ILE A 38 -6.58 -3.07 -2.25
N ALA A 39 -5.55 -2.54 -2.90
CA ALA A 39 -4.18 -2.60 -2.42
C ALA A 39 -3.56 -1.20 -2.26
N LEU A 40 -2.72 -1.05 -1.24
CA LEU A 40 -1.79 0.08 -1.13
C LEU A 40 -0.49 -0.33 -1.81
N VAL A 41 -0.14 0.32 -2.92
CA VAL A 41 1.08 0.03 -3.68
C VAL A 41 2.13 1.10 -3.37
N THR A 42 3.23 0.69 -2.75
CA THR A 42 4.29 1.60 -2.32
C THR A 42 5.68 0.98 -2.30
N ASP A 43 6.70 1.81 -2.41
CA ASP A 43 8.11 1.50 -2.12
C ASP A 43 8.47 1.66 -0.63
N ALA A 44 7.50 2.00 0.24
CA ALA A 44 7.70 2.06 1.67
C ALA A 44 7.80 0.67 2.30
N SER A 45 8.58 0.56 3.39
CA SER A 45 8.69 -0.66 4.18
C SER A 45 7.38 -0.96 4.93
N PRO A 46 7.12 -2.22 5.34
CA PRO A 46 5.90 -2.60 6.02
C PRO A 46 5.64 -1.81 7.31
N VAL A 47 6.69 -1.45 8.04
CA VAL A 47 6.59 -0.65 9.28
C VAL A 47 6.06 0.75 8.98
N ILE A 48 6.54 1.38 7.90
CA ILE A 48 6.10 2.71 7.49
C ILE A 48 4.67 2.67 6.93
N VAL A 49 4.29 1.58 6.27
CA VAL A 49 2.90 1.34 5.85
C VAL A 49 1.97 1.24 7.07
N GLY A 50 2.33 0.45 8.08
CA GLY A 50 1.56 0.34 9.33
C GLY A 50 1.44 1.68 10.05
N TYR A 51 2.53 2.45 10.12
CA TYR A 51 2.51 3.83 10.64
C TYR A 51 1.54 4.73 9.85
N ALA A 52 1.59 4.69 8.52
CA ALA A 52 0.75 5.53 7.70
C ALA A 52 -0.73 5.21 7.87
N ILE A 53 -1.10 3.93 7.98
CA ILE A 53 -2.48 3.49 8.21
C ILE A 53 -2.95 3.90 9.61
N THR A 54 -2.19 3.57 10.66
CA THR A 54 -2.53 3.95 12.04
C THR A 54 -2.63 5.45 12.28
N SER A 55 -2.02 6.27 11.42
CA SER A 55 -2.06 7.73 11.50
C SER A 55 -3.28 8.36 10.80
N VAL A 56 -4.04 7.62 10.01
CA VAL A 56 -5.12 8.19 9.16
C VAL A 56 -6.52 7.65 9.41
N THR A 57 -6.68 6.68 10.32
CA THR A 57 -7.97 6.10 10.72
C THR A 57 -8.04 5.98 12.24
N SER A 58 -9.26 6.03 12.78
CA SER A 58 -9.51 5.78 14.21
C SER A 58 -9.56 4.31 14.59
N ASP A 59 -9.70 3.40 13.62
CA ASP A 59 -9.82 1.95 13.85
C ASP A 59 -8.86 1.17 12.93
N PRO A 60 -7.56 1.16 13.23
CA PRO A 60 -6.55 0.69 12.29
C PRO A 60 -6.53 -0.83 12.09
N GLU A 61 -6.98 -1.62 13.06
CA GLU A 61 -6.89 -3.09 12.98
C GLU A 61 -7.64 -3.65 11.78
N GLU A 62 -8.76 -3.04 11.38
CA GLU A 62 -9.54 -3.47 10.20
C GLU A 62 -8.83 -3.23 8.85
N TYR A 63 -7.83 -2.34 8.83
CA TYR A 63 -7.18 -1.87 7.61
C TYR A 63 -5.71 -2.23 7.51
N LEU A 64 -5.10 -2.79 8.55
CA LEU A 64 -3.73 -3.26 8.46
C LEU A 64 -3.62 -4.38 7.41
N PRO A 65 -2.64 -4.31 6.49
CA PRO A 65 -2.51 -5.33 5.45
C PRO A 65 -2.01 -6.64 6.05
N GLU A 66 -2.69 -7.73 5.70
CA GLU A 66 -2.29 -9.08 6.12
C GLU A 66 -1.41 -9.75 5.06
N SER A 67 -1.48 -9.26 3.82
CA SER A 67 -0.79 -9.82 2.67
C SER A 67 0.03 -8.77 1.93
N SER A 68 1.08 -9.23 1.25
CA SER A 68 1.85 -8.37 0.37
C SER A 68 2.45 -9.13 -0.81
N PHE A 69 2.73 -8.40 -1.89
CA PHE A 69 3.38 -8.94 -3.08
C PHE A 69 4.28 -7.92 -3.77
N LYS A 70 5.50 -8.33 -4.10
CA LYS A 70 6.48 -7.52 -4.84
C LYS A 70 6.09 -7.50 -6.32
N ILE A 71 5.72 -6.33 -6.86
CA ILE A 71 5.11 -6.22 -8.18
C ILE A 71 6.12 -6.51 -9.32
N ARG A 72 7.35 -5.97 -9.27
CA ARG A 72 8.57 -6.50 -9.96
C ARG A 72 9.79 -5.62 -9.66
N LYS A 73 11.00 -6.21 -9.85
CA LYS A 73 12.32 -5.60 -9.67
C LYS A 73 12.42 -4.24 -10.37
N THR A 74 12.71 -3.19 -9.60
CA THR A 74 13.34 -1.97 -10.12
C THR A 74 14.51 -2.41 -11.00
N LYS A 75 14.57 -1.92 -12.25
CA LYS A 75 15.77 -2.11 -13.07
C LYS A 75 16.95 -1.52 -12.29
N SER A 76 18.10 -2.17 -12.28
CA SER A 76 19.24 -1.80 -11.42
C SER A 76 19.76 -0.37 -11.60
N TRP A 77 19.28 0.36 -12.61
CA TRP A 77 19.61 1.75 -12.90
C TRP A 77 18.54 2.76 -12.44
N GLU A 78 17.39 2.31 -11.94
CA GLU A 78 16.37 3.15 -11.30
C GLU A 78 16.61 3.12 -9.79
N LEU A 79 17.00 4.25 -9.20
CA LEU A 79 17.08 4.44 -7.76
C LEU A 79 15.64 4.41 -7.20
N GLY A 80 15.24 3.27 -6.64
CA GLY A 80 13.96 3.11 -5.93
C GLY A 80 13.80 1.69 -5.39
N GLU A 81 13.33 1.54 -4.16
CA GLU A 81 12.96 0.23 -3.63
C GLU A 81 11.87 -0.41 -4.52
N PRO A 82 11.87 -1.74 -4.70
CA PRO A 82 10.86 -2.40 -5.52
C PRO A 82 9.47 -2.16 -4.92
N ARG A 83 8.54 -1.64 -5.72
CA ARG A 83 7.17 -1.40 -5.26
C ARG A 83 6.49 -2.70 -4.83
N VAL A 84 5.87 -2.64 -3.65
CA VAL A 84 5.13 -3.71 -3.00
C VAL A 84 3.66 -3.32 -2.95
N ALA A 85 2.78 -4.25 -3.32
CA ALA A 85 1.36 -4.15 -3.04
C ALA A 85 1.07 -4.74 -1.66
N TYR A 86 0.32 -4.03 -0.82
CA TYR A 86 -0.16 -4.46 0.49
C TYR A 86 -1.69 -4.48 0.51
N TRP A 87 -2.32 -5.55 0.98
CA TRP A 87 -3.79 -5.64 1.12
C TRP A 87 -4.24 -6.49 2.31
#